data_AF-A0A1V6DE61-F1
#
_entry.id   AF-A0A1V6DE61-F1
#
_cell.length_a   1.000
_cell.length_b   1.000
_cell.length_c   1.000
_cell.angle_alpha   90.00
_cell.angle_beta   90.00
_cell.angle_gamma   90.00
#
_symmetry.space_group_name_H-M   'P 1'
#
loop_
_entity.id
_entity.type
_entity.pdbx_description
1 polymer ?
#
loop_
_entity_poly.entity_id
_entity_poly.type
_entity_poly.pdbx_seq_one_letter_code
_entity_poly.pdbx_strand_id
1 'polypeptide(L)'
;MPRLDIQRGMVWELIIEMAPQVERLTGWGLALSSLGVRILPRSRGYEEILLARLRGAGLAVRDDGPRDLLERLVEYVVENVVLAAYDPAAQQVCVVRENVDDSNLDGLRLVLAHELVHRGQHVQYPGLFDRVNRIVRAAAELVMRGGNFADAMRTMQEVQPIMTLMESHAWHVQELLRERMPGARIESHFNLPSLLMRVFGRRKLSQYRGKVPAVRRAMADGTLQDLYANMQAGGPP
;
A
#
# COMPACT_ATOMS: atom_id res chain seq x y z
N MET A 1 9.23 -3.15 -26.51
CA MET A 1 7.76 -2.99 -26.43
C MET A 1 7.49 -1.50 -26.28
N PRO A 2 6.45 -0.94 -26.94
CA PRO A 2 6.08 0.45 -26.70
C PRO A 2 5.64 0.63 -25.24
N ARG A 3 6.03 1.75 -24.63
CA ARG A 3 5.59 2.13 -23.27
C ARG A 3 4.07 2.30 -23.24
N LEU A 4 3.46 1.94 -22.12
CA LEU A 4 2.03 2.21 -21.91
C LEU A 4 1.79 3.71 -21.73
N ASP A 5 0.85 4.28 -22.48
CA ASP A 5 0.36 5.63 -22.21
C ASP A 5 -0.64 5.60 -21.05
N ILE A 6 -0.14 5.82 -19.83
CA ILE A 6 -0.95 5.72 -18.61
C ILE A 6 -1.86 6.94 -18.49
N GLN A 7 -3.12 6.73 -18.84
CA GLN A 7 -4.19 7.70 -18.72
C GLN A 7 -5.25 7.25 -17.71
N ARG A 8 -5.97 8.22 -17.12
CA ARG A 8 -7.02 7.97 -16.13
C ARG A 8 -8.12 7.04 -16.66
N GLY A 9 -8.55 7.23 -17.92
CA GLY A 9 -9.58 6.41 -18.56
C GLY A 9 -9.17 4.94 -18.65
N MET A 10 -7.97 4.68 -19.17
CA MET A 10 -7.41 3.32 -19.24
C MET A 10 -7.31 2.67 -17.86
N VAL A 11 -6.78 3.36 -16.85
CA VAL A 11 -6.67 2.81 -15.49
C VAL A 11 -8.05 2.50 -14.90
N TRP A 12 -9.06 3.36 -15.16
CA TRP A 12 -10.42 3.11 -14.71
C TRP A 12 -11.04 1.88 -15.39
N GLU A 13 -10.85 1.70 -16.69
CA GLU A 13 -11.31 0.51 -17.42
C GLU A 13 -10.70 -0.76 -16.84
N LEU A 14 -9.38 -0.75 -16.55
CA LEU A 14 -8.71 -1.89 -15.90
C LEU A 14 -9.23 -2.13 -14.47
N ILE A 15 -9.56 -1.09 -13.71
CA ILE A 15 -10.20 -1.24 -12.39
C ILE A 15 -11.56 -1.93 -12.52
N ILE A 16 -12.38 -1.53 -13.49
CA ILE A 16 -13.69 -2.15 -13.75
C ILE A 16 -13.52 -3.61 -14.19
N GLU A 17 -12.48 -3.92 -14.96
CA GLU A 17 -12.15 -5.29 -15.37
C GLU A 17 -11.69 -6.17 -14.20
N MET A 18 -10.85 -5.63 -13.32
CA MET A 18 -10.23 -6.38 -12.22
C MET A 18 -11.12 -6.49 -10.99
N ALA A 19 -11.98 -5.50 -10.73
CA ALA A 19 -12.82 -5.47 -9.53
C ALA A 19 -13.66 -6.74 -9.35
N PRO A 20 -14.43 -7.25 -10.33
CA PRO A 20 -15.20 -8.49 -10.17
C PRO A 20 -14.33 -9.70 -9.82
N GLN A 21 -13.06 -9.73 -10.24
CA GLN A 21 -12.14 -10.82 -9.92
C GLN A 21 -11.68 -10.74 -8.46
N VAL A 22 -11.37 -9.54 -8.00
CA VAL A 22 -11.01 -9.27 -6.60
C VAL A 22 -12.21 -9.54 -5.68
N GLU A 23 -13.41 -9.09 -6.04
CA GLU A 23 -14.65 -9.35 -5.28
C GLU A 23 -14.93 -10.85 -5.15
N ARG A 24 -14.76 -11.62 -6.24
CA ARG A 24 -14.92 -13.08 -6.18
C ARG A 24 -13.89 -13.78 -5.29
N LEU A 25 -12.64 -13.33 -5.30
CA LEU A 25 -11.58 -13.95 -4.52
C LEU A 25 -11.64 -13.59 -3.03
N THR A 26 -12.13 -12.39 -2.71
CA THR A 26 -12.18 -11.87 -1.33
C THR A 26 -13.55 -12.03 -0.68
N GLY A 27 -14.62 -12.13 -1.46
CA GLY A 27 -16.00 -12.06 -1.00
C GLY A 27 -16.44 -10.65 -0.57
N TRP A 28 -15.67 -9.61 -0.88
CA TRP A 28 -15.90 -8.25 -0.40
C TRP A 28 -16.38 -7.32 -1.51
N GLY A 29 -17.37 -6.48 -1.23
CA GLY A 29 -17.72 -5.38 -2.11
C GLY A 29 -16.67 -4.27 -2.05
N LEU A 30 -16.29 -3.73 -3.21
CA LEU A 30 -15.23 -2.70 -3.30
C LEU A 30 -15.75 -1.25 -3.28
N ALA A 31 -17.07 -1.07 -3.32
CA ALA A 31 -17.73 0.24 -3.36
C ALA A 31 -17.10 1.18 -4.41
N LEU A 32 -17.01 0.71 -5.66
CA LEU A 32 -16.33 1.44 -6.76
C LEU A 32 -16.95 2.81 -7.05
N SER A 33 -18.24 3.01 -6.76
CA SER A 33 -18.93 4.27 -7.01
C SER A 33 -18.33 5.47 -6.24
N SER A 34 -17.60 5.22 -5.14
CA SER A 34 -16.89 6.26 -4.40
C SER A 34 -15.36 6.20 -4.56
N LEU A 35 -14.85 5.33 -5.45
CA LEU A 35 -13.42 5.19 -5.70
C LEU A 35 -12.95 6.22 -6.74
N GLY A 36 -11.98 7.06 -6.37
CA GLY A 36 -11.26 7.93 -7.28
C GLY A 36 -10.07 7.24 -7.97
N VAL A 37 -9.61 7.83 -9.07
CA VAL A 37 -8.35 7.45 -9.73
C VAL A 37 -7.54 8.69 -10.04
N ARG A 38 -6.26 8.64 -9.70
CA ARG A 38 -5.31 9.72 -9.95
C ARG A 38 -4.06 9.18 -10.61
N ILE A 39 -3.64 9.82 -11.70
CA ILE A 39 -2.36 9.53 -12.35
C ILE A 39 -1.37 10.58 -11.87
N LEU A 40 -0.25 10.13 -11.33
CA LEU A 40 0.80 10.96 -10.76
C LEU A 40 2.04 10.93 -11.65
N PRO A 41 2.72 12.07 -11.84
CA PRO A 41 4.11 12.03 -12.27
C PRO A 41 4.98 11.51 -11.11
N ARG A 42 6.10 10.88 -11.44
CA ARG A 42 7.06 10.30 -10.49
C ARG A 42 7.49 11.27 -9.38
N SER A 43 7.79 12.52 -9.77
CA SER A 43 8.23 13.61 -8.90
C SER A 43 7.16 14.15 -7.93
N ARG A 44 5.98 13.55 -7.91
CA ARG A 44 4.91 13.87 -6.96
C ARG A 44 4.54 12.66 -6.10
N GLY A 45 5.24 11.54 -6.24
CA GLY A 45 4.93 10.31 -5.49
C GLY A 45 5.06 10.53 -3.99
N TYR A 46 6.08 11.26 -3.54
CA TYR A 46 6.31 11.51 -2.12
C TYR A 46 5.18 12.33 -1.47
N GLU A 47 4.79 13.45 -2.06
CA GLU A 47 3.78 14.36 -1.51
C GLU A 47 2.38 13.74 -1.56
N GLU A 48 2.07 13.05 -2.65
CA GLU A 48 0.72 12.59 -2.95
C GLU A 48 0.42 11.21 -2.40
N ILE A 49 1.45 10.44 -2.00
CA ILE A 49 1.29 9.14 -1.37
C ILE A 49 1.68 9.22 0.11
N LEU A 50 2.92 9.61 0.42
CA LEU A 50 3.39 9.61 1.80
C LEU A 50 2.85 10.80 2.60
N LEU A 51 3.07 12.03 2.13
CA LEU A 51 2.61 13.20 2.88
C LEU A 51 1.07 13.25 2.93
N ALA A 52 0.38 12.88 1.85
CA ALA A 52 -1.07 12.70 1.85
C ALA A 52 -1.54 11.72 2.93
N ARG A 53 -0.84 10.57 3.11
CA ARG A 53 -1.15 9.61 4.18
C ARG A 53 -0.94 10.21 5.57
N LEU A 54 0.12 10.98 5.77
CA LEU A 54 0.38 11.68 7.04
C LEU A 54 -0.69 12.75 7.31
N ARG A 55 -1.13 13.51 6.29
CA ARG A 55 -2.27 14.44 6.39
C ARG A 55 -3.55 13.70 6.76
N GLY A 56 -3.83 12.56 6.12
CA GLY A 56 -4.95 11.70 6.45
C GLY A 56 -4.91 11.15 7.88
N ALA A 57 -3.71 10.97 8.44
CA ALA A 57 -3.51 10.66 9.84
C ALA A 57 -3.67 11.88 10.76
N GLY A 58 -3.93 13.08 10.23
CA GLY A 58 -4.12 14.34 10.96
C GLY A 58 -2.81 15.05 11.34
N LEU A 59 -1.71 14.74 10.67
CA LEU A 59 -0.44 15.41 10.90
C LEU A 59 -0.29 16.65 10.02
N ALA A 60 0.21 17.73 10.61
CA ALA A 60 0.61 18.92 9.90
C ALA A 60 1.93 18.65 9.16
N VAL A 61 1.85 18.41 7.86
CA VAL A 61 3.01 18.28 6.96
C VAL A 61 3.10 19.49 6.05
N ARG A 62 4.33 19.85 5.68
CA ARG A 62 4.63 20.96 4.77
C ARG A 62 5.09 20.37 3.45
N ASP A 63 4.37 20.65 2.37
CA ASP A 63 4.68 20.08 1.06
C ASP A 63 6.04 20.59 0.52
N ASP A 64 6.36 21.87 0.77
CA ASP A 64 7.55 22.57 0.23
C ASP A 64 8.59 22.93 1.30
N GLY A 65 8.60 22.21 2.43
CA GLY A 65 9.61 22.42 3.49
C GLY A 65 11.01 21.92 3.09
N PRO A 66 12.09 22.47 3.66
CA PRO A 66 13.42 21.89 3.49
C PRO A 66 13.44 20.48 4.07
N ARG A 67 13.85 19.50 3.26
CA ARG A 67 13.89 18.08 3.61
C ARG A 67 15.25 17.69 4.16
N ASP A 68 15.26 16.93 5.25
CA ASP A 68 16.50 16.36 5.79
C ASP A 68 17.02 15.19 4.93
N LEU A 69 18.22 14.67 5.23
CA LEU A 69 18.81 13.57 4.45
C LEU A 69 17.96 12.30 4.46
N LEU A 70 17.28 12.01 5.58
CA LEU A 70 16.43 10.83 5.71
C LEU A 70 15.13 11.01 4.93
N GLU A 71 14.52 12.19 4.98
CA GLU A 71 13.34 12.54 4.19
C GLU A 71 13.63 12.47 2.69
N ARG A 72 14.77 13.01 2.23
CA ARG A 72 15.20 12.91 0.82
C ARG A 72 15.44 11.48 0.38
N LEU A 73 15.96 10.64 1.27
CA LEU A 73 16.10 9.21 1.00
C LEU A 73 14.74 8.53 0.86
N VAL A 74 13.80 8.82 1.76
CA VAL A 74 12.43 8.26 1.71
C VAL A 74 11.70 8.74 0.45
N GLU A 75 11.81 10.02 0.11
CA GLU A 75 11.32 10.60 -1.14
C GLU A 75 11.85 9.82 -2.33
N TYR A 76 13.17 9.68 -2.47
CA TYR A 76 13.78 8.92 -3.55
C TYR A 76 13.23 7.49 -3.65
N VAL A 77 13.05 6.82 -2.50
CA VAL A 77 12.49 5.46 -2.45
C VAL A 77 11.03 5.45 -2.93
N VAL A 78 10.19 6.34 -2.41
CA VAL A 78 8.77 6.39 -2.78
C VAL A 78 8.63 6.67 -4.27
N GLU A 79 9.32 7.69 -4.77
CA GLU A 79 9.23 8.11 -6.16
C GLU A 79 9.74 7.04 -7.14
N ASN A 80 10.75 6.24 -6.78
CA ASN A 80 11.32 5.27 -7.73
C ASN A 80 10.82 3.83 -7.57
N VAL A 81 10.04 3.53 -6.53
CA VAL A 81 9.58 2.15 -6.24
C VAL A 81 8.08 2.01 -6.27
N VAL A 82 7.33 3.04 -5.84
CA VAL A 82 5.88 2.90 -5.71
C VAL A 82 5.24 2.94 -7.09
N LEU A 83 4.62 1.83 -7.47
CA LEU A 83 3.92 1.67 -8.74
C LEU A 83 2.53 2.30 -8.68
N ALA A 84 1.79 1.94 -7.64
CA ALA A 84 0.50 2.49 -7.29
C ALA A 84 0.33 2.43 -5.77
N ALA A 85 -0.66 3.15 -5.26
CA ALA A 85 -1.07 3.09 -3.88
C ALA A 85 -2.54 3.46 -3.74
N TYR A 86 -3.27 2.70 -2.93
CA TYR A 86 -4.57 3.09 -2.44
C TYR A 86 -4.45 4.09 -1.29
N ASP A 87 -5.00 5.29 -1.49
CA ASP A 87 -5.13 6.30 -0.45
C ASP A 87 -6.52 6.17 0.22
N PRO A 88 -6.59 5.70 1.48
CA PRO A 88 -7.85 5.58 2.20
C PRO A 88 -8.48 6.94 2.54
N ALA A 89 -7.68 8.01 2.72
CA ALA A 89 -8.19 9.31 3.13
C ALA A 89 -8.97 9.99 2.01
N ALA A 90 -8.44 9.94 0.78
CA ALA A 90 -9.12 10.45 -0.41
C ALA A 90 -9.95 9.40 -1.15
N GLN A 91 -9.97 8.15 -0.68
CA GLN A 91 -10.64 7.00 -1.32
C GLN A 91 -10.28 6.86 -2.80
N GLN A 92 -8.98 6.85 -3.12
CA GLN A 92 -8.52 6.82 -4.50
C GLN A 92 -7.36 5.85 -4.72
N VAL A 93 -7.26 5.30 -5.92
CA VAL A 93 -6.03 4.65 -6.39
C VAL A 93 -5.16 5.68 -7.10
N CYS A 94 -3.96 5.90 -6.56
CA CYS A 94 -2.92 6.71 -7.17
C CYS A 94 -1.99 5.80 -7.97
N VAL A 95 -1.76 6.09 -9.26
CA VAL A 95 -0.83 5.35 -10.12
C VAL A 95 0.31 6.28 -10.52
N VAL A 96 1.56 5.85 -10.31
CA VAL A 96 2.75 6.60 -10.70
C VAL A 96 3.11 6.23 -12.14
N ARG A 97 2.81 7.13 -13.08
CA ARG A 97 2.86 6.87 -14.53
C ARG A 97 4.18 6.24 -14.97
N GLU A 98 5.29 6.88 -14.63
CA GLU A 98 6.64 6.51 -15.08
C GLU A 98 7.19 5.28 -14.36
N ASN A 99 6.49 4.75 -13.36
CA ASN A 99 6.91 3.52 -12.69
C ASN A 99 6.17 2.30 -13.25
N VAL A 100 5.04 2.49 -13.92
CA VAL A 100 4.23 1.42 -14.50
C VAL A 100 4.24 1.39 -16.02
N ASP A 101 4.75 2.42 -16.69
CA ASP A 101 4.80 2.53 -18.16
C ASP A 101 5.71 1.49 -18.82
N ASP A 102 6.72 1.01 -18.09
CA ASP A 102 7.60 -0.09 -18.50
C ASP A 102 7.00 -1.49 -18.18
N SER A 103 5.93 -1.58 -17.37
CA SER A 103 5.17 -2.82 -17.18
C SER A 103 4.25 -3.08 -18.38
N ASN A 104 3.89 -4.34 -18.64
CA ASN A 104 2.84 -4.62 -19.63
C ASN A 104 1.43 -4.49 -19.03
N LEU A 105 0.40 -4.52 -19.88
CA LEU A 105 -0.98 -4.31 -19.45
C LEU A 105 -1.41 -5.31 -18.37
N ASP A 106 -1.00 -6.57 -18.49
CA ASP A 106 -1.26 -7.61 -17.48
C ASP A 106 -0.51 -7.35 -16.17
N GLY A 107 0.71 -6.81 -16.23
CA GLY A 107 1.43 -6.32 -15.05
C GLY A 107 0.65 -5.21 -14.33
N LEU A 108 0.15 -4.23 -15.08
CA LEU A 108 -0.66 -3.15 -14.53
C LEU A 108 -1.99 -3.67 -13.94
N ARG A 109 -2.65 -4.65 -14.58
CA ARG A 109 -3.83 -5.34 -13.99
C ARG A 109 -3.53 -5.95 -12.63
N LEU A 110 -2.39 -6.62 -12.49
CA LEU A 110 -1.98 -7.21 -11.21
C LEU A 110 -1.73 -6.14 -10.14
N VAL A 111 -1.04 -5.05 -10.49
CA VAL A 111 -0.82 -3.91 -9.59
C VAL A 111 -2.15 -3.30 -9.13
N LEU A 112 -3.08 -3.05 -10.06
CA LEU A 112 -4.39 -2.50 -9.72
C LEU A 112 -5.23 -3.47 -8.89
N ALA A 113 -5.15 -4.78 -9.15
CA ALA A 113 -5.82 -5.77 -8.33
C ALA A 113 -5.31 -5.77 -6.88
N HIS A 114 -3.99 -5.59 -6.66
CA HIS A 114 -3.40 -5.44 -5.34
C HIS A 114 -3.99 -4.23 -4.61
N GLU A 115 -4.03 -3.06 -5.27
CA GLU A 115 -4.63 -1.85 -4.68
C GLU A 115 -6.14 -1.98 -4.43
N LEU A 116 -6.87 -2.71 -5.28
CA LEU A 116 -8.28 -3.00 -5.08
C LEU A 116 -8.52 -3.90 -3.86
N VAL A 117 -7.59 -4.78 -3.50
CA VAL A 117 -7.67 -5.51 -2.23
C VAL A 117 -7.55 -4.54 -1.06
N HIS A 118 -6.63 -3.57 -1.09
CA HIS A 118 -6.56 -2.54 -0.05
C HIS A 118 -7.83 -1.69 0.04
N ARG A 119 -8.46 -1.38 -1.10
CA ARG A 119 -9.80 -0.78 -1.13
C ARG A 119 -10.82 -1.66 -0.42
N GLY A 120 -10.89 -2.94 -0.73
CA GLY A 120 -11.78 -3.89 -0.07
C GLY A 120 -11.53 -3.96 1.44
N GLN A 121 -10.26 -4.03 1.87
CA GLN A 121 -9.88 -3.98 3.28
C GLN A 121 -10.40 -2.71 3.96
N HIS A 122 -10.30 -1.54 3.31
CA HIS A 122 -10.77 -0.27 3.87
C HIS A 122 -12.30 -0.21 3.98
N VAL A 123 -13.02 -0.73 2.99
CA VAL A 123 -14.49 -0.76 3.02
C VAL A 123 -14.99 -1.68 4.13
N GLN A 124 -14.40 -2.87 4.27
CA GLN A 124 -14.87 -3.88 5.25
C GLN A 124 -14.35 -3.64 6.67
N TYR A 125 -13.13 -3.12 6.82
CA TYR A 125 -12.47 -2.91 8.12
C TYR A 125 -11.93 -1.48 8.27
N PRO A 126 -12.77 -0.43 8.16
CA PRO A 126 -12.30 0.95 8.26
C PRO A 126 -11.61 1.24 9.60
N GLY A 127 -12.07 0.61 10.69
CA GLY A 127 -11.48 0.75 12.02
C GLY A 127 -10.01 0.32 12.10
N LEU A 128 -9.55 -0.56 11.20
CA LEU A 128 -8.14 -0.96 11.10
C LEU A 128 -7.27 0.18 10.56
N PHE A 129 -7.77 0.90 9.55
CA PHE A 129 -7.10 2.06 8.97
C PHE A 129 -7.07 3.23 9.96
N ASP A 130 -8.17 3.44 10.70
CA ASP A 130 -8.22 4.43 11.78
C ASP A 130 -7.24 4.10 12.90
N ARG A 131 -7.09 2.81 13.25
CA ARG A 131 -6.09 2.37 14.22
C ARG A 131 -4.67 2.70 13.76
N VAL A 132 -4.34 2.40 12.50
CA VAL A 132 -3.03 2.77 11.94
C VAL A 132 -2.82 4.29 11.99
N ASN A 133 -3.83 5.09 11.62
CA ASN A 133 -3.77 6.55 11.70
C ASN A 133 -3.48 7.03 13.13
N ARG A 134 -4.15 6.46 14.13
CA ARG A 134 -3.91 6.81 15.55
C ARG A 134 -2.49 6.47 16.00
N ILE A 135 -1.98 5.30 15.64
CA ILE A 135 -0.61 4.89 15.99
C ILE A 135 0.43 5.81 15.33
N VAL A 136 0.26 6.09 14.03
CA VAL A 136 1.14 7.02 13.30
C VAL A 136 1.11 8.41 13.91
N ARG A 137 -0.08 8.92 14.24
CA ARG A 137 -0.23 10.21 14.91
C ARG A 137 0.46 10.22 16.27
N ALA A 138 0.24 9.21 17.10
CA ALA A 138 0.86 9.11 18.42
C ALA A 138 2.39 9.08 18.33
N ALA A 139 2.94 8.31 17.39
CA ALA A 139 4.39 8.26 17.16
C ALA A 139 4.95 9.62 16.72
N ALA A 140 4.27 10.33 15.82
CA ALA A 140 4.69 11.66 15.40
C ALA A 140 4.59 12.71 16.52
N GLU A 141 3.52 12.68 17.32
CA GLU A 141 3.36 13.56 18.49
C GLU A 141 4.48 13.37 19.52
N LEU A 142 4.94 12.13 19.73
CA LEU A 142 6.09 11.85 20.60
C LEU A 142 7.36 12.55 20.11
N VAL A 143 7.63 12.50 18.79
CA VAL A 143 8.79 13.20 18.21
C VAL A 143 8.63 14.72 18.32
N MET A 144 7.46 15.25 17.96
CA MET A 144 7.19 16.69 17.96
C MET A 144 7.27 17.33 19.36
N ARG A 145 6.95 16.58 20.42
CA ARG A 145 7.06 17.06 21.81
C ARG A 145 8.48 16.93 22.39
N GLY A 146 9.48 16.65 21.56
CA GLY A 146 10.87 16.44 22.01
C GLY A 146 11.07 15.10 22.74
N GLY A 147 10.14 14.15 22.58
CA GLY A 147 10.27 12.81 23.12
C GLY A 147 11.36 11.99 22.42
N ASN A 148 11.71 10.86 23.02
CA ASN A 148 12.75 10.00 22.49
C ASN A 148 12.30 9.35 21.18
N PHE A 149 13.11 9.47 20.13
CA PHE A 149 12.88 8.80 18.85
C PHE A 149 12.71 7.28 18.98
N ALA A 150 13.38 6.64 19.95
CA ALA A 150 13.21 5.23 20.25
C ALA A 150 11.78 4.89 20.69
N ASP A 151 11.10 5.78 21.42
CA ASP A 151 9.72 5.58 21.89
C ASP A 151 8.75 5.69 20.72
N ALA A 152 8.90 6.72 19.88
CA ALA A 152 8.14 6.85 18.65
C ALA A 152 8.31 5.62 17.74
N MET A 153 9.53 5.08 17.66
CA MET A 153 9.80 3.87 16.90
C MET A 153 9.17 2.62 17.51
N ARG A 154 9.11 2.50 18.85
CA ARG A 154 8.38 1.42 19.53
C ARG A 154 6.89 1.50 19.23
N THR A 155 6.28 2.68 19.30
CA THR A 155 4.87 2.88 18.90
C THR A 155 4.64 2.48 17.44
N MET A 156 5.54 2.86 16.53
CA MET A 156 5.44 2.47 15.12
C MET A 156 5.58 0.96 14.86
N GLN A 157 6.12 0.17 15.80
CA GLN A 157 6.16 -1.30 15.67
C GLN A 157 4.77 -1.92 15.76
N GLU A 158 3.80 -1.25 16.41
CA GLU A 158 2.41 -1.74 16.47
C GLU A 158 1.70 -1.72 15.10
N VAL A 159 2.15 -0.86 14.18
CA VAL A 159 1.64 -0.83 12.79
C VAL A 159 2.08 -2.07 12.01
N GLN A 160 3.24 -2.64 12.35
CA GLN A 160 3.85 -3.72 11.58
C GLN A 160 2.95 -4.96 11.43
N PRO A 161 2.36 -5.55 12.49
CA PRO A 161 1.50 -6.72 12.35
C PRO A 161 0.24 -6.45 11.51
N ILE A 162 -0.30 -5.22 11.57
CA ILE A 162 -1.45 -4.78 10.78
C ILE A 162 -1.08 -4.75 9.29
N MET A 163 -0.02 -4.01 8.95
CA MET A 163 0.44 -3.90 7.56
C MET A 163 0.87 -5.24 7.01
N THR A 164 1.52 -6.10 7.79
CA THR A 164 1.89 -7.45 7.35
C THR A 164 0.66 -8.28 6.99
N LEU A 165 -0.43 -8.22 7.77
CA LEU A 165 -1.67 -8.92 7.43
C LEU A 165 -2.26 -8.38 6.11
N MET A 166 -2.38 -7.06 6.00
CA MET A 166 -2.97 -6.38 4.84
C MET A 166 -2.20 -6.66 3.54
N GLU A 167 -0.88 -6.49 3.56
CA GLU A 167 0.00 -6.75 2.42
C GLU A 167 0.06 -8.24 2.08
N SER A 168 0.09 -9.13 3.08
CA SER A 168 0.06 -10.58 2.83
C SER A 168 -1.24 -11.00 2.15
N HIS A 169 -2.37 -10.37 2.48
CA HIS A 169 -3.65 -10.63 1.83
C HIS A 169 -3.69 -10.10 0.40
N ALA A 170 -3.33 -8.83 0.18
CA ALA A 170 -3.27 -8.25 -1.16
C ALA A 170 -2.32 -9.03 -2.08
N TRP A 171 -1.14 -9.39 -1.57
CA TRP A 171 -0.19 -10.24 -2.27
C TRP A 171 -0.76 -11.63 -2.61
N HIS A 172 -1.45 -12.28 -1.67
CA HIS A 172 -2.02 -13.60 -1.93
C HIS A 172 -3.04 -13.59 -3.07
N VAL A 173 -3.94 -12.59 -3.08
CA VAL A 173 -4.92 -12.40 -4.16
C VAL A 173 -4.22 -12.08 -5.49
N GLN A 174 -3.20 -11.23 -5.46
CA GLN A 174 -2.40 -10.91 -6.65
C GLN A 174 -1.75 -12.18 -7.25
N GLU A 175 -1.21 -13.08 -6.42
CA GLU A 175 -0.61 -14.34 -6.93
C GLU A 175 -1.66 -15.27 -7.55
N LEU A 176 -2.86 -15.38 -6.95
CA LEU A 176 -3.96 -16.17 -7.53
C LEU A 176 -4.41 -15.63 -8.90
N LEU A 177 -4.35 -14.30 -9.09
CA LEU A 177 -4.65 -13.67 -10.37
C LEU A 177 -3.51 -13.82 -11.38
N ARG A 178 -2.25 -13.77 -10.91
CA ARG A 178 -1.06 -13.99 -11.74
C ARG A 178 -1.07 -15.36 -12.41
N GLU A 179 -1.55 -16.40 -11.74
CA GLU A 179 -1.70 -17.74 -12.32
C GLU A 179 -2.58 -17.74 -13.60
N ARG A 180 -3.49 -16.76 -13.74
CA ARG A 180 -4.35 -16.57 -14.92
C ARG A 180 -3.76 -15.62 -15.96
N MET A 181 -2.65 -14.96 -15.64
CA MET A 181 -1.96 -13.98 -16.47
C MET A 181 -0.47 -14.34 -16.57
N PRO A 182 -0.09 -15.48 -17.17
CA PRO A 182 1.29 -15.95 -17.20
C PRO A 182 2.23 -15.02 -17.98
N GLY A 183 1.68 -14.14 -18.82
CA GLY A 183 2.41 -13.10 -19.53
C GLY A 183 2.65 -11.82 -18.73
N ALA A 184 2.11 -11.69 -17.51
CA ALA A 184 2.21 -10.48 -16.71
C ALA A 184 3.66 -10.15 -16.35
N ARG A 185 4.08 -8.92 -16.64
CA ARG A 185 5.41 -8.38 -16.32
C ARG A 185 5.24 -7.09 -15.54
N ILE A 186 5.63 -7.15 -14.28
CA ILE A 186 5.78 -5.98 -13.41
C ILE A 186 7.27 -5.67 -13.39
N GLU A 187 7.67 -4.61 -14.09
CA GLU A 187 9.07 -4.20 -14.10
C GLU A 187 9.49 -3.73 -12.70
N SER A 188 10.64 -4.21 -12.23
CA SER A 188 11.22 -3.77 -10.96
C SER A 188 12.41 -2.88 -11.28
N HIS A 189 12.25 -1.56 -11.10
CA HIS A 189 13.40 -0.66 -11.22
C HIS A 189 14.46 -1.00 -10.17
N PHE A 190 15.73 -0.81 -10.56
CA PHE A 190 16.91 -1.24 -9.84
C PHE A 190 16.87 -0.91 -8.33
N ASN A 191 17.29 -1.90 -7.54
CA ASN A 191 16.99 -2.02 -6.12
C ASN A 191 17.88 -1.18 -5.17
N LEU A 192 18.31 0.00 -5.61
CA LEU A 192 19.04 0.94 -4.76
C LEU A 192 18.24 1.26 -3.46
N PRO A 193 16.91 1.36 -3.49
CA PRO A 193 16.05 1.42 -2.31
C PRO A 193 16.13 0.24 -1.33
N SER A 194 16.08 -1.03 -1.77
CA SER A 194 16.28 -2.14 -0.81
C SER A 194 17.74 -2.29 -0.42
N LEU A 195 18.69 -1.85 -1.24
CA LEU A 195 20.09 -1.74 -0.84
C LEU A 195 20.24 -0.71 0.29
N LEU A 196 19.63 0.46 0.17
CA LEU A 196 19.61 1.50 1.19
C LEU A 196 18.89 1.04 2.45
N MET A 197 17.72 0.39 2.35
CA MET A 197 17.01 -0.20 3.50
C MET A 197 17.82 -1.32 4.20
N ARG A 198 18.60 -2.11 3.44
CA ARG A 198 19.54 -3.10 4.00
C ARG A 198 20.73 -2.43 4.68
N VAL A 199 21.27 -1.35 4.11
CA VAL A 199 22.39 -0.58 4.67
C VAL A 199 21.99 0.16 5.96
N PHE A 200 20.77 0.69 6.04
CA PHE A 200 20.22 1.32 7.27
C PHE A 200 19.63 0.29 8.27
N GLY A 201 19.95 -1.00 8.13
CA GLY A 201 19.64 -2.03 9.12
C GLY A 201 18.17 -2.46 9.22
N ARG A 202 17.28 -2.02 8.32
CA ARG A 202 15.86 -2.41 8.32
C ARG A 202 15.61 -3.50 7.25
N ARG A 203 15.60 -4.76 7.69
CA ARG A 203 15.16 -5.97 6.95
C ARG A 203 13.66 -5.95 6.51
N LYS A 204 13.11 -4.82 6.05
CA LYS A 204 11.66 -4.57 6.11
C LYS A 204 10.82 -5.04 4.91
N LEU A 205 11.38 -5.19 3.70
CA LEU A 205 10.57 -5.58 2.53
C LEU A 205 10.20 -7.07 2.51
N SER A 206 10.99 -7.96 3.12
CA SER A 206 10.62 -9.38 3.26
C SER A 206 9.64 -9.66 4.41
N GLN A 207 9.39 -8.68 5.30
CA GLN A 207 8.56 -8.89 6.50
C GLN A 207 7.06 -8.78 6.23
N TYR A 208 6.61 -7.99 5.25
CA TYR A 208 5.18 -7.80 4.98
C TYR A 208 4.50 -8.98 4.25
N ARG A 209 5.28 -9.97 3.80
CA ARG A 209 4.78 -11.26 3.28
C ARG A 209 4.81 -12.40 4.31
N GLY A 210 5.24 -12.13 5.54
CA GLY A 210 5.43 -13.16 6.56
C GLY A 210 4.14 -13.88 6.98
N LYS A 211 2.96 -13.31 6.70
CA LYS A 211 1.66 -13.90 7.03
C LYS A 211 0.95 -14.54 5.84
N VAL A 212 1.54 -14.62 4.65
CA VAL A 212 0.91 -15.26 3.49
C VAL A 212 0.40 -16.68 3.82
N PRO A 213 1.13 -17.56 4.55
CA PRO A 213 0.60 -18.87 4.92
C PRO A 213 -0.62 -18.83 5.87
N ALA A 214 -0.68 -17.85 6.78
CA ALA A 214 -1.81 -17.69 7.69
C ALA A 214 -3.04 -17.15 6.96
N VAL A 215 -2.86 -16.14 6.11
CA VAL A 215 -3.90 -15.60 5.23
C VAL A 215 -4.47 -16.70 4.33
N ARG A 216 -3.59 -17.47 3.66
CA ARG A 216 -4.01 -18.54 2.75
C ARG A 216 -4.89 -19.57 3.46
N ARG A 217 -4.48 -20.01 4.66
CA ARG A 217 -5.29 -20.94 5.48
C ARG A 217 -6.63 -20.31 5.85
N ALA A 218 -6.62 -19.08 6.37
CA ALA A 218 -7.86 -18.42 6.76
C ALA A 218 -8.82 -18.17 5.58
N MET A 219 -8.31 -17.91 4.38
CA MET A 219 -9.15 -17.83 3.18
C MET A 219 -9.73 -19.19 2.78
N ALA A 220 -8.94 -20.26 2.84
CA ALA A 220 -9.40 -21.62 2.54
C ALA A 220 -10.45 -22.11 3.56
N ASP A 221 -10.27 -21.74 4.83
CA ASP A 221 -11.14 -22.16 5.94
C ASP A 221 -12.35 -21.23 6.15
N GLY A 222 -12.44 -20.12 5.41
CA GLY A 222 -13.53 -19.13 5.56
C GLY A 222 -13.44 -18.29 6.86
N THR A 223 -12.26 -18.21 7.48
CA THR A 223 -12.00 -17.54 8.76
C THR A 223 -11.18 -16.26 8.62
N LEU A 224 -11.03 -15.73 7.40
CA LEU A 224 -10.28 -14.49 7.14
C LEU A 224 -10.80 -13.32 8.00
N GLN A 225 -12.11 -13.24 8.22
CA GLN A 225 -12.72 -12.21 9.06
C GLN A 225 -12.19 -12.21 10.50
N ASP A 226 -11.84 -13.37 11.04
CA ASP A 226 -11.38 -13.52 12.42
C ASP A 226 -9.98 -12.91 12.58
N LEU A 227 -9.13 -13.07 11.55
CA LEU A 227 -7.82 -12.42 11.50
C LEU A 227 -7.94 -10.89 11.52
N TYR A 228 -8.86 -10.33 10.72
CA TYR A 228 -9.07 -8.89 10.66
C TYR A 228 -9.74 -8.36 11.94
N ALA A 229 -10.75 -9.05 12.48
CA ALA A 229 -11.43 -8.67 13.70
C ALA A 229 -10.47 -8.67 14.91
N ASN A 230 -9.67 -9.73 15.07
CA ASN A 230 -8.64 -9.82 16.11
C ASN A 230 -7.62 -8.69 15.97
N MET A 231 -7.15 -8.42 14.74
CA MET A 231 -6.22 -7.33 14.48
C MET A 231 -6.83 -5.95 14.76
N GLN A 232 -8.11 -5.73 14.44
CA GLN A 232 -8.80 -4.48 14.73
C GLN A 232 -8.97 -4.26 16.25
N ALA A 233 -9.24 -5.34 17.01
CA ALA A 233 -9.41 -5.31 18.46
C ALA A 233 -8.11 -5.12 19.25
N GLY A 234 -6.94 -5.08 18.59
CA GLY A 234 -5.66 -4.98 19.30
C GLY A 234 -5.05 -6.32 19.70
N GLY A 235 -5.62 -7.43 19.25
CA GLY A 235 -5.13 -8.75 19.55
C GLY A 235 -3.74 -9.05 18.94
N PRO A 236 -3.04 -10.06 19.46
CA PRO A 236 -1.74 -10.48 18.95
C PRO A 236 -1.85 -10.98 17.50
N PRO A 237 -0.75 -10.89 16.72
CA PRO A 237 -0.71 -11.29 15.32
C PRO A 237 -0.97 -12.78 15.06
#